data_AF-A0A1R1XGS2-F1
#
_entry.id   AF-A0A1R1XGS2-F1
#
_cell.length_a   1.000
_cell.length_b   1.000
_cell.length_c   1.000
_cell.angle_alpha   90.00
_cell.angle_beta   90.00
_cell.angle_gamma   90.00
#
_symmetry.space_group_name_H-M   'P 1'
#
loop_
_entity.id
_entity.type
_entity.pdbx_description
1 polymer ?
#
loop_
_entity_poly.entity_id
_entity_poly.type
_entity_poly.pdbx_seq_one_letter_code
_entity_poly.pdbx_strand_id
1 'polypeptide(L)'
;MTQQGQKVNSIDQYTYFDYIINSKLYESGTIKNNKNKVRKAVYAAYIFLRRTDVLTTLKIKFINSVLIPIGCYGGETFGMSEARCKPIQMEIDKATRMVANVGKSATVERIRDELGITSVFMCTSTARERAYHKWPK
;
A
#
# COMPACT_ATOMS: atom_id res chain seq x y z
N MET A 1 -33.78 2.24 8.54
CA MET A 1 -34.17 1.98 7.14
C MET A 1 -34.92 0.67 7.08
N THR A 2 -36.01 0.61 6.34
CA THR A 2 -36.75 -0.63 6.03
C THR A 2 -36.43 -1.02 4.59
N GLN A 3 -35.96 -2.25 4.38
CA GLN A 3 -35.77 -2.82 3.05
C GLN A 3 -36.86 -3.88 2.88
N GLN A 4 -37.68 -3.75 1.84
CA GLN A 4 -38.83 -4.65 1.59
C GLN A 4 -39.77 -4.82 2.81
N GLY A 5 -40.02 -3.76 3.58
CA GLY A 5 -40.96 -3.78 4.71
C GLY A 5 -40.42 -4.42 6.00
N GLN A 6 -39.23 -5.00 6.01
CA GLN A 6 -38.57 -5.52 7.22
C GLN A 6 -37.61 -4.49 7.83
N LYS A 7 -37.57 -4.41 9.16
CA LYS A 7 -36.65 -3.54 9.90
C LYS A 7 -35.22 -4.07 9.72
N VAL A 8 -34.41 -3.36 8.95
CA VAL A 8 -33.02 -3.74 8.71
C VAL A 8 -32.24 -3.58 10.01
N ASN A 9 -31.56 -4.65 10.44
CA ASN A 9 -30.68 -4.60 11.60
C ASN A 9 -29.54 -3.61 11.34
N SER A 10 -29.27 -2.73 12.32
CA SER A 10 -28.09 -1.88 12.27
C SER A 10 -26.86 -2.77 12.44
N ILE A 11 -25.97 -2.76 11.45
CA ILE A 11 -24.69 -3.47 11.50
C ILE A 11 -23.59 -2.42 11.67
N ASP A 12 -22.76 -2.58 12.70
CA ASP A 12 -21.69 -1.62 13.02
C ASP A 12 -20.50 -1.67 12.03
N GLN A 13 -20.38 -2.78 11.29
CA GLN A 13 -19.26 -3.06 10.40
C GLN A 13 -19.69 -3.87 9.17
N TYR A 14 -19.26 -3.47 7.98
CA TYR A 14 -19.42 -4.21 6.73
C TYR A 14 -18.07 -4.44 6.05
N THR A 15 -17.86 -5.63 5.48
CA THR A 15 -16.66 -5.92 4.69
C THR A 15 -16.99 -5.80 3.21
N TYR A 16 -16.37 -4.85 2.51
CA TYR A 16 -16.52 -4.64 1.08
C TYR A 16 -15.16 -4.66 0.38
N PHE A 17 -14.93 -5.58 -0.57
CA PHE A 17 -13.63 -5.72 -1.24
C PHE A 17 -12.44 -5.76 -0.25
N ASP A 18 -12.58 -6.52 0.83
CA ASP A 18 -11.63 -6.59 1.96
C ASP A 18 -11.40 -5.27 2.73
N TYR A 19 -12.21 -4.24 2.50
CA TYR A 19 -12.29 -3.06 3.35
C TYR A 19 -13.27 -3.28 4.47
N ILE A 20 -12.82 -2.98 5.68
CA ILE A 20 -13.69 -2.85 6.84
C ILE A 20 -14.29 -1.44 6.80
N ILE A 21 -15.56 -1.34 6.43
CA ILE A 21 -16.34 -0.10 6.46
C ILE A 21 -17.08 -0.08 7.80
N ASN A 22 -16.74 0.87 8.65
CA ASN A 22 -17.48 1.15 9.88
C ASN A 22 -17.82 2.65 9.93
N SER A 23 -18.70 3.03 10.86
CA SER A 23 -19.12 4.42 11.06
C SER A 23 -17.97 5.39 11.40
N LYS A 24 -16.79 4.86 11.76
CA LYS A 24 -15.58 5.62 12.08
C LYS A 24 -14.53 5.61 10.95
N LEU A 25 -14.84 5.07 9.77
CA LEU A 25 -13.92 4.91 8.62
C LEU A 25 -12.51 4.50 9.09
N TYR A 26 -12.40 3.33 9.72
CA TYR A 26 -11.19 2.90 10.45
C TYR A 26 -9.97 2.69 9.54
N GLU A 27 -9.25 3.78 9.26
CA GLU A 27 -8.06 3.84 8.40
C GLU A 27 -6.99 2.78 8.78
N SER A 28 -6.84 2.49 10.07
CA SER A 28 -5.83 1.54 10.56
C SER A 28 -6.12 0.08 10.16
N GLY A 29 -7.39 -0.27 9.97
CA GLY A 29 -7.80 -1.59 9.43
C GLY A 29 -7.30 -1.76 8.00
N THR A 30 -7.53 -0.76 7.16
CA THR A 30 -7.02 -0.70 5.78
C THR A 30 -5.51 -0.77 5.73
N ILE A 31 -4.81 0.04 6.54
CA ILE A 31 -3.35 0.07 6.56
C ILE A 31 -2.78 -1.31 6.94
N LYS A 32 -3.37 -1.96 7.95
CA LYS A 32 -2.96 -3.31 8.38
C LYS A 32 -3.21 -4.35 7.28
N ASN A 33 -4.36 -4.28 6.59
CA ASN A 33 -4.68 -5.17 5.49
C ASN A 33 -3.69 -5.03 4.33
N ASN A 34 -3.48 -3.79 3.86
CA ASN A 34 -2.55 -3.50 2.77
C ASN A 34 -1.13 -3.93 3.11
N LYS A 35 -0.65 -3.62 4.33
CA LYS A 35 0.64 -4.11 4.81
C LYS A 35 0.76 -5.62 4.68
N ASN A 36 -0.26 -6.37 5.12
CA ASN A 36 -0.26 -7.83 5.06
C ASN A 36 -0.28 -8.34 3.61
N LYS A 37 -1.03 -7.69 2.71
CA LYS A 37 -1.06 -8.03 1.28
C LYS A 37 0.28 -7.77 0.60
N VAL A 38 0.90 -6.61 0.84
CA VAL A 38 2.27 -6.30 0.35
C VAL A 38 3.24 -7.34 0.89
N ARG A 39 3.21 -7.62 2.20
CA ARG A 39 4.08 -8.63 2.80
C ARG A 39 3.94 -9.98 2.10
N LYS A 40 2.72 -10.49 1.92
CA LYS A 40 2.46 -11.75 1.19
C LYS A 40 3.00 -11.72 -0.24
N ALA A 41 2.79 -10.63 -0.96
CA ALA A 41 3.31 -10.47 -2.33
C ALA A 41 4.84 -10.48 -2.39
N VAL A 42 5.51 -9.80 -1.44
CA VAL A 42 6.97 -9.79 -1.34
C VAL A 42 7.50 -11.20 -1.06
N TYR A 43 6.88 -11.95 -0.15
CA TYR A 43 7.29 -13.33 0.13
C TYR A 43 7.07 -14.25 -1.07
N ALA A 44 5.96 -14.11 -1.79
CA ALA A 44 5.71 -14.88 -3.02
C ALA A 44 6.75 -14.57 -4.10
N ALA A 45 7.18 -13.32 -4.22
CA ALA A 45 8.19 -12.88 -5.19
C ALA A 45 9.63 -13.00 -4.69
N TYR A 46 9.87 -13.58 -3.50
CA TYR A 46 11.18 -13.54 -2.83
C TYR A 46 12.33 -14.07 -3.70
N ILE A 47 12.13 -15.23 -4.33
CA ILE A 47 13.14 -15.88 -5.20
C ILE A 47 13.43 -14.97 -6.41
N PHE A 48 12.40 -14.41 -7.03
CA PHE A 48 12.52 -13.49 -8.16
C PHE A 48 13.29 -12.22 -7.80
N LEU A 49 12.99 -11.61 -6.64
CA LEU A 49 13.63 -10.36 -6.20
C LEU A 49 15.12 -10.57 -5.89
N ARG A 50 15.50 -11.73 -5.33
CA ARG A 50 16.89 -12.03 -4.94
C ARG A 50 17.79 -12.57 -6.04
N ARG A 51 17.23 -13.06 -7.14
CA ARG A 51 17.99 -13.66 -8.26
C ARG A 51 18.91 -12.64 -8.94
N THR A 52 20.22 -12.84 -8.94
CA THR A 52 21.20 -11.90 -9.51
C THR A 52 21.24 -11.88 -11.03
N ASP A 53 20.74 -12.94 -11.67
CA ASP A 53 20.69 -13.13 -13.11
C ASP A 53 19.48 -12.44 -13.78
N VAL A 54 18.50 -11.99 -13.00
CA VAL A 54 17.36 -11.21 -13.48
C VAL A 54 17.71 -9.72 -13.46
N LEU A 55 17.46 -9.03 -14.58
CA LEU A 55 17.67 -7.59 -14.72
C LEU A 55 17.00 -6.79 -13.60
N THR A 56 17.78 -5.93 -12.93
CA THR A 56 17.29 -5.06 -11.85
C THR A 56 16.13 -4.18 -12.30
N THR A 57 16.13 -3.72 -13.55
CA THR A 57 15.05 -2.91 -14.14
C THR A 57 13.70 -3.63 -14.13
N LEU A 58 13.66 -4.94 -14.37
CA LEU A 58 12.43 -5.74 -14.29
C LEU A 58 11.91 -5.81 -12.85
N LYS A 59 12.81 -5.96 -11.88
CA LYS A 59 12.45 -6.01 -10.46
C LYS A 59 11.94 -4.66 -9.95
N ILE A 60 12.57 -3.55 -10.37
CA ILE A 60 12.09 -2.20 -10.08
C ILE A 60 10.69 -1.99 -10.67
N LYS A 61 10.48 -2.39 -11.94
CA LYS A 61 9.15 -2.35 -12.57
C LYS A 61 8.13 -3.16 -11.78
N PHE A 62 8.49 -4.35 -11.29
CA PHE A 62 7.61 -5.14 -10.43
C PHE A 62 7.25 -4.39 -9.13
N ILE A 63 8.21 -3.75 -8.46
CA ILE A 63 7.93 -2.95 -7.26
C ILE A 63 6.93 -1.82 -7.57
N ASN A 64 7.21 -1.03 -8.61
CA ASN A 64 6.39 0.13 -8.98
C ASN A 64 4.99 -0.25 -9.51
N SER A 65 4.88 -1.35 -10.27
CA SER A 65 3.61 -1.76 -10.90
C SER A 65 2.77 -2.73 -10.07
N VAL A 66 3.36 -3.45 -9.11
CA VAL A 66 2.65 -4.46 -8.31
C VAL A 66 2.63 -4.09 -6.85
N LEU A 67 3.79 -3.93 -6.22
CA LEU A 67 3.85 -3.76 -4.75
C LEU A 67 3.32 -2.39 -4.31
N ILE A 68 3.66 -1.32 -5.04
CA ILE A 68 3.18 0.02 -4.73
C ILE A 68 1.65 0.11 -4.83
N PRO A 69 1.00 -0.33 -5.92
CA PRO A 69 -0.47 -0.33 -6.00
C PRO A 69 -1.15 -1.17 -4.91
N ILE A 70 -0.62 -2.35 -4.56
CA ILE A 70 -1.16 -3.17 -3.46
C ILE A 70 -1.09 -2.42 -2.12
N GLY A 71 0.03 -1.72 -1.86
CA GLY A 71 0.21 -0.93 -0.65
C GLY A 71 -0.67 0.31 -0.60
N CYS A 72 -0.84 0.97 -1.74
CA CYS A 72 -1.54 2.27 -1.84
C CYS A 72 -3.04 2.13 -2.07
N TYR A 73 -3.59 0.92 -2.12
CA TYR A 73 -5.00 0.69 -2.36
C TYR A 73 -5.88 1.38 -1.30
N GLY A 74 -6.77 2.29 -1.72
CA GLY A 74 -7.59 3.11 -0.81
C GLY A 74 -6.80 4.24 -0.13
N GLY A 75 -5.65 4.61 -0.70
CA GLY A 75 -4.79 5.69 -0.25
C GLY A 75 -5.48 7.04 -0.14
N GLU A 76 -6.60 7.23 -0.83
CA GLU A 76 -7.43 8.43 -0.70
C GLU A 76 -7.91 8.63 0.75
N THR A 77 -8.16 7.53 1.47
CA THR A 77 -8.71 7.56 2.84
C THR A 77 -7.67 7.91 3.89
N PHE A 78 -6.45 7.35 3.80
CA PHE A 78 -5.40 7.48 4.81
C PHE A 78 -4.14 8.25 4.33
N GLY A 79 -4.11 8.75 3.10
CA GLY A 79 -2.99 9.51 2.52
C GLY A 79 -2.64 10.79 3.29
N MET A 80 -1.58 11.49 2.87
CA MET A 80 -1.03 12.71 3.52
C MET A 80 -0.53 12.54 4.97
N SER A 81 -0.45 11.32 5.49
CA SER A 81 0.22 11.04 6.76
C SER A 81 1.33 10.02 6.56
N GLU A 82 2.56 10.45 6.76
CA GLU A 82 3.73 9.58 6.67
C GLU A 82 3.70 8.49 7.75
N ALA A 83 3.26 8.83 8.97
CA ALA A 83 3.11 7.87 10.07
C ALA A 83 2.16 6.72 9.71
N ARG A 84 1.05 7.02 9.00
CA ARG A 84 0.11 6.01 8.50
C ARG A 84 0.70 5.15 7.37
N CYS A 85 1.51 5.73 6.50
CA CYS A 85 2.12 5.04 5.36
C CYS A 85 3.35 4.19 5.74
N LYS A 86 4.08 4.58 6.79
CA LYS A 86 5.29 3.93 7.30
C LYS A 86 5.20 2.40 7.40
N PRO A 87 4.17 1.80 8.03
CA PRO A 87 4.10 0.33 8.14
C PRO A 87 4.04 -0.41 6.80
N ILE A 88 3.46 0.19 5.76
CA ILE A 88 3.38 -0.38 4.41
C ILE A 88 4.70 -0.15 3.69
N GLN A 89 5.24 1.07 3.78
CA GLN A 89 6.54 1.43 3.20
C GLN A 89 7.65 0.49 3.67
N MET A 90 7.66 0.12 4.95
CA MET A 90 8.63 -0.83 5.51
C MET A 90 8.62 -2.21 4.82
N GLU A 91 7.48 -2.69 4.33
CA GLU A 91 7.43 -3.97 3.60
C GLU A 91 7.96 -3.81 2.17
N ILE A 92 7.70 -2.66 1.53
CA ILE A 92 8.27 -2.33 0.21
C ILE A 92 9.78 -2.13 0.31
N ASP A 93 10.27 -1.48 1.37
CA ASP A 93 11.69 -1.25 1.60
C ASP A 93 12.48 -2.55 1.74
N LYS A 94 11.87 -3.60 2.29
CA LYS A 94 12.48 -4.94 2.30
C LYS A 94 12.68 -5.45 0.87
N ALA A 95 11.69 -5.29 -0.01
CA ALA A 95 11.82 -5.66 -1.41
C ALA A 95 12.88 -4.81 -2.13
N THR A 96 12.89 -3.49 -1.91
CA THR A 96 13.90 -2.58 -2.46
C THR A 96 15.31 -3.00 -2.06
N ARG A 97 15.53 -3.35 -0.78
CA ARG A 97 16.84 -3.83 -0.30
C ARG A 97 17.24 -5.16 -0.95
N MET A 98 16.29 -6.07 -1.18
CA MET A 98 16.55 -7.32 -1.90
C MET A 98 16.96 -7.06 -3.35
N VAL A 99 16.32 -6.11 -4.02
CA VAL A 99 16.64 -5.73 -5.41
C VAL A 99 18.01 -5.08 -5.52
N ALA A 100 18.34 -4.17 -4.58
CA ALA A 100 19.64 -3.50 -4.53
C ALA A 100 20.77 -4.38 -3.94
N ASN A 101 20.44 -5.56 -3.42
CA ASN A 101 21.38 -6.47 -2.74
C ASN A 101 22.18 -5.80 -1.61
N VAL A 102 21.52 -4.94 -0.82
CA VAL A 102 22.15 -4.19 0.29
C VAL A 102 21.71 -4.70 1.66
N GLY A 103 22.58 -4.51 2.65
CA GLY A 103 22.28 -4.77 4.06
C GLY A 103 21.27 -3.80 4.67
N LYS A 104 20.92 -4.04 5.95
CA LYS A 104 20.02 -3.16 6.73
C LYS A 104 20.61 -1.80 7.05
N SER A 105 21.95 -1.68 7.09
CA SER A 105 22.68 -0.44 7.40
C SER A 105 22.57 0.62 6.32
N ALA A 106 22.30 0.23 5.07
CA ALA A 106 22.18 1.18 3.97
C ALA A 106 20.94 2.08 4.13
N THR A 107 21.08 3.35 3.77
CA THR A 107 19.98 4.32 3.77
C THR A 107 19.03 4.02 2.60
N VAL A 108 17.89 3.37 2.90
CA VAL A 108 16.96 2.89 1.85
C VAL A 108 16.29 4.02 1.07
N GLU A 109 16.17 5.21 1.67
CA GLU A 109 15.57 6.38 1.02
C GLU A 109 16.36 6.77 -0.23
N ARG A 110 17.67 6.95 -0.07
CA ARG A 110 18.61 7.23 -1.15
C ARG A 110 18.54 6.18 -2.26
N ILE A 111 18.43 4.91 -1.89
CA ILE A 111 18.34 3.78 -2.83
C ILE A 111 17.02 3.84 -3.61
N ARG A 112 15.89 4.14 -2.96
CA ARG A 112 14.61 4.28 -3.67
C ARG A 112 14.69 5.40 -4.70
N ASP A 113 15.29 6.52 -4.35
CA ASP A 113 15.41 7.68 -5.24
C ASP A 113 16.28 7.33 -6.48
N GLU A 114 17.41 6.67 -6.27
CA GLU A 114 18.28 6.20 -7.36
C GLU A 114 17.63 5.15 -8.26
N LEU A 115 16.82 4.26 -7.67
CA LEU A 115 16.09 3.23 -8.41
C LEU A 115 14.78 3.75 -9.02
N GLY A 116 14.38 5.01 -8.79
CA GLY A 116 13.11 5.56 -9.26
C GLY A 116 11.88 4.86 -8.67
N ILE A 117 11.96 4.42 -7.42
CA ILE A 117 10.84 3.78 -6.71
C ILE A 117 10.06 4.85 -5.94
N THR A 118 8.81 5.08 -6.34
CA THR A 118 7.93 6.04 -5.66
C THR A 118 7.61 5.57 -4.24
N SER A 119 7.57 6.49 -3.28
CA SER A 119 7.15 6.15 -1.92
C SER A 119 5.62 5.99 -1.83
N VAL A 120 5.16 5.14 -0.91
CA VAL A 120 3.74 4.96 -0.57
C VAL A 120 3.13 6.29 -0.14
N PHE A 121 3.88 7.12 0.59
CA PHE A 121 3.43 8.43 1.02
C PHE A 121 3.12 9.35 -0.16
N MET A 122 4.00 9.43 -1.15
CA MET A 122 3.76 10.27 -2.34
C MET A 122 2.59 9.75 -3.17
N CYS A 123 2.51 8.44 -3.38
CA CYS A 123 1.44 7.82 -4.15
C CYS A 123 0.05 8.04 -3.51
N THR A 124 -0.05 7.81 -2.20
CA THR A 124 -1.32 8.00 -1.47
C THR A 124 -1.70 9.47 -1.30
N SER A 125 -0.72 10.38 -1.15
CA SER A 125 -0.98 11.83 -1.13
C SER A 125 -1.54 12.31 -2.47
N THR A 126 -0.96 11.87 -3.58
CA THR A 126 -1.46 12.18 -4.94
C THR A 126 -2.88 11.63 -5.13
N ALA A 127 -3.15 10.40 -4.66
CA ALA A 127 -4.49 9.82 -4.72
C ALA A 127 -5.51 10.64 -3.92
N ARG A 128 -5.13 11.12 -2.74
CA ARG A 128 -5.99 11.96 -1.89
C ARG A 128 -6.24 13.34 -2.48
N GLU A 129 -5.22 13.98 -3.04
CA GLU A 129 -5.37 15.25 -3.77
C GLU A 129 -6.32 15.08 -4.95
N ARG A 130 -6.12 14.05 -5.78
CA ARG A 130 -7.05 13.71 -6.87
C ARG A 130 -8.47 13.49 -6.36
N ALA A 131 -8.64 12.87 -5.20
CA ALA A 131 -9.95 12.65 -4.61
C ALA A 131 -10.63 13.97 -4.24
N TYR A 132 -9.90 14.92 -3.66
CA TYR A 132 -10.42 16.24 -3.36
C TYR A 132 -10.95 16.96 -4.60
N HIS A 133 -10.23 16.88 -5.73
CA HIS A 133 -10.67 17.48 -6.99
C HIS A 133 -11.85 16.76 -7.64
N LYS A 134 -11.90 15.42 -7.54
CA LYS A 134 -12.95 14.62 -8.19
C LYS A 134 -14.27 14.67 -7.43
N TRP A 135 -14.22 14.77 -6.11
CA TRP A 135 -15.39 14.83 -5.23
C TRP A 135 -15.31 16.09 -4.37
N PRO A 136 -15.52 17.28 -4.96
CA PRO A 136 -15.60 18.52 -4.22
C PRO A 136 -16.77 18.43 -3.23
N LYS A 137 -16.58 19.00 -2.04
CA LYS A 137 -17.62 19.06 -1.00
C LYS A 137 -18.74 20.02 -1.39
#